data_AF-A0A0D0D846-F1
#
_entry.id   AF-A0A0D0D846-F1
#
_cell.length_a   1.000
_cell.length_b   1.000
_cell.length_c   1.000
_cell.angle_alpha   90.00
_cell.angle_beta   90.00
_cell.angle_gamma   90.00
#
_symmetry.space_group_name_H-M   'P 1'
#
loop_
_entity.id
_entity.type
_entity.pdbx_description
1 polymer ?
#
loop_
_entity_poly.entity_id
_entity_poly.type
_entity_poly.pdbx_seq_one_letter_code
_entity_poly.pdbx_strand_id
1 'polypeptide(L)'
;MGFFIEFVKDFETLYTQQKKEHIHFVCQSIHALTHYGQEVQTKGPLICASQWTMECTIGNLTEEIQQHSNPYANLTQCAVWHAQVNVLKAMIPLLDPDHNKLTNPR
;
A
#
# COMPACT_ATOMS: atom_id res chain seq x y z
N MET A 1 -9.98 15.63 -18.98
CA MET A 1 -10.43 15.08 -17.68
C MET A 1 -11.89 14.62 -17.69
N GLY A 2 -12.81 15.30 -18.39
CA GLY A 2 -14.24 14.95 -18.39
C GLY A 2 -14.58 13.51 -18.82
N PHE A 3 -13.96 13.00 -19.88
CA PHE A 3 -14.20 11.64 -20.40
C PHE A 3 -13.93 10.53 -19.37
N PHE A 4 -12.83 10.62 -18.61
CA PHE A 4 -12.49 9.61 -17.61
C PHE A 4 -13.44 9.63 -16.41
N ILE A 5 -13.91 10.81 -16.02
CA ILE A 5 -14.88 10.96 -14.93
C ILE A 5 -16.23 10.38 -15.35
N GLU A 6 -16.66 10.64 -16.58
CA GLU A 6 -17.90 10.08 -17.14
C GLU A 6 -17.82 8.55 -17.25
N PHE A 7 -16.70 8.02 -17.76
CA PHE A 7 -16.45 6.57 -17.77
C PHE A 7 -16.52 5.95 -16.37
N VAL A 8 -15.88 6.55 -15.36
CA VAL A 8 -15.91 6.02 -13.99
C VAL A 8 -17.32 6.08 -13.42
N LYS A 9 -18.08 7.12 -13.71
CA LYS A 9 -19.48 7.25 -13.28
C LYS A 9 -20.37 6.17 -13.90
N ASP A 10 -20.18 5.87 -15.18
CA ASP A 10 -20.92 4.80 -15.86
C ASP A 10 -20.52 3.42 -15.33
N PHE A 11 -19.23 3.20 -15.08
CA PHE A 11 -18.74 1.99 -14.44
C PHE A 11 -19.33 1.81 -13.04
N GLU A 12 -19.31 2.86 -12.22
CA GLU A 12 -19.89 2.83 -10.88
C GLU A 12 -21.38 2.51 -10.95
N THR A 13 -22.11 3.08 -11.90
CA THR A 13 -23.55 2.82 -12.10
C THR A 13 -23.82 1.36 -12.47
N LEU A 14 -23.03 0.78 -13.38
CA LEU A 14 -23.24 -0.59 -13.86
C LEU A 14 -22.81 -1.66 -12.86
N TYR A 15 -21.65 -1.50 -12.23
CA TYR A 15 -21.01 -2.57 -11.45
C TYR A 15 -21.12 -2.36 -9.94
N THR A 16 -20.94 -1.13 -9.46
CA THR A 16 -20.94 -0.86 -8.00
C THR A 16 -22.32 -0.47 -7.48
N GLN A 17 -23.16 0.12 -8.34
CA GLN A 17 -24.47 0.69 -8.02
C GLN A 17 -24.42 1.69 -6.85
N GLN A 18 -23.25 2.29 -6.60
CA GLN A 18 -23.00 3.17 -5.43
C GLN A 18 -23.30 2.48 -4.08
N LYS A 19 -23.25 1.15 -4.01
CA LYS A 19 -23.46 0.37 -2.78
C LYS A 19 -22.12 0.13 -2.08
N LYS A 20 -22.07 0.37 -0.77
CA LYS A 20 -20.86 0.15 0.04
C LYS A 20 -20.38 -1.30 0.01
N GLU A 21 -21.32 -2.24 -0.02
CA GLU A 21 -21.04 -3.68 -0.14
C GLU A 21 -20.20 -4.02 -1.37
N HIS A 22 -20.30 -3.20 -2.42
CA HIS A 22 -19.68 -3.42 -3.73
C HIS A 22 -18.36 -2.66 -3.91
N ILE A 23 -17.81 -2.07 -2.85
CA ILE A 23 -16.56 -1.28 -2.94
C ILE A 23 -15.39 -2.11 -3.48
N HIS A 24 -15.40 -3.42 -3.26
CA HIS A 24 -14.39 -4.36 -3.74
C HIS A 24 -14.39 -4.54 -5.27
N PHE A 25 -15.44 -4.13 -5.98
CA PHE A 25 -15.48 -4.11 -7.44
C PHE A 25 -14.75 -2.90 -8.05
N VAL A 26 -14.48 -1.85 -7.26
CA VAL A 26 -13.70 -0.70 -7.71
C VAL A 26 -12.22 -1.05 -7.66
N CYS A 27 -11.70 -1.61 -8.75
CA CYS A 27 -10.27 -1.84 -8.89
C CYS A 27 -9.49 -0.51 -8.83
N GLN A 28 -8.28 -0.55 -8.27
CA GLN A 28 -7.39 0.62 -8.19
C GLN A 28 -7.20 1.31 -9.54
N SER A 29 -7.18 0.54 -10.63
CA SER A 29 -7.00 1.03 -12.00
C SER A 29 -8.16 1.92 -12.46
N ILE A 30 -9.38 1.68 -11.99
CA ILE A 30 -10.56 2.50 -12.28
C ILE A 30 -10.52 3.78 -11.45
N HIS A 31 -10.22 3.66 -10.15
CA HIS A 31 -10.11 4.82 -9.26
C HIS A 31 -9.04 5.81 -9.75
N ALA A 32 -7.89 5.30 -10.21
CA ALA A 32 -6.79 6.09 -10.76
C ALA A 32 -7.21 7.06 -11.87
N LEU A 33 -8.18 6.69 -12.72
CA LEU A 33 -8.60 7.51 -13.85
C LEU A 33 -9.17 8.87 -13.42
N THR A 34 -9.68 9.00 -12.19
CA THR A 34 -10.33 10.22 -11.69
C THR A 34 -9.36 11.33 -11.29
N HIS A 35 -8.16 10.99 -10.84
CA HIS A 35 -7.22 11.95 -10.24
C HIS A 35 -5.78 11.79 -10.73
N TYR A 36 -5.39 10.59 -11.19
CA TYR A 36 -3.99 10.28 -11.44
C TYR A 36 -3.39 11.04 -12.63
N GLY A 37 -4.19 11.41 -13.64
CA GLY A 37 -3.70 12.19 -14.78
C GLY A 37 -3.01 13.49 -14.39
N GLN A 38 -3.43 14.12 -13.29
CA GLN A 38 -2.78 15.31 -12.73
C GLN A 38 -1.56 14.96 -11.87
N GLU A 39 -1.61 13.83 -11.16
CA GLU A 39 -0.54 13.40 -10.26
C GLU A 39 0.72 12.94 -11.02
N VAL A 40 0.60 12.50 -12.28
CA VAL A 40 1.73 11.96 -13.06
C VAL A 40 2.92 12.91 -13.12
N GLN A 41 2.67 14.22 -13.21
CA GLN A 41 3.75 15.22 -13.27
C GLN A 41 4.58 15.28 -11.98
N THR A 42 3.94 14.97 -10.84
CA THR A 42 4.57 15.02 -9.52
C THR A 42 5.07 13.66 -9.04
N LYS A 43 4.37 12.57 -9.38
CA LYS A 43 4.58 11.22 -8.83
C LYS A 43 5.07 10.19 -9.87
N GLY A 44 5.16 10.57 -11.15
CA GLY A 44 5.47 9.64 -12.24
C GLY A 44 4.27 8.77 -12.66
N PRO A 45 4.47 7.71 -13.46
CA PRO A 45 3.39 6.80 -13.84
C PRO A 45 2.88 5.93 -12.67
N LEU A 46 1.55 5.66 -12.61
CA LEU A 46 0.94 4.94 -11.46
C LEU A 46 1.47 3.54 -11.33
N ILE A 47 1.69 2.92 -12.49
CA ILE A 47 2.29 1.59 -12.53
C ILE A 47 3.62 1.61 -11.79
N CYS A 48 4.48 2.59 -11.99
CA CYS A 48 5.77 2.66 -11.30
C CYS A 48 5.61 2.86 -9.79
N ALA A 49 4.73 3.77 -9.36
CA ALA A 49 4.52 4.06 -7.93
C ALA A 49 3.89 2.86 -7.17
N SER A 50 2.85 2.26 -7.76
CA SER A 50 2.15 1.12 -7.15
C SER A 50 2.96 -0.18 -7.27
N GLN A 51 3.60 -0.43 -8.41
CA GLN A 51 4.42 -1.62 -8.64
C GLN A 51 5.62 -1.64 -7.70
N TRP A 52 6.35 -0.52 -7.56
CA TRP A 52 7.47 -0.45 -6.63
C TRP A 52 7.04 -0.84 -5.21
N THR A 53 5.94 -0.27 -4.72
CA THR A 53 5.43 -0.57 -3.39
C THR A 53 5.04 -2.03 -3.24
N MET A 54 4.37 -2.61 -4.24
CA MET A 54 4.00 -4.03 -4.25
C MET A 54 5.22 -4.95 -4.28
N GLU A 55 6.20 -4.68 -5.14
CA GLU A 55 7.43 -5.46 -5.26
C GLU A 55 8.26 -5.42 -3.99
N CYS A 56 8.43 -4.24 -3.38
CA CYS A 56 9.08 -4.12 -2.08
C CYS A 56 8.33 -4.89 -0.99
N THR A 57 6.99 -4.82 -0.97
CA THR A 57 6.18 -5.57 -0.01
C THR A 57 6.33 -7.07 -0.20
N ILE A 58 6.29 -7.56 -1.45
CA ILE A 58 6.50 -8.97 -1.79
C ILE A 58 7.90 -9.41 -1.35
N GLY A 59 8.93 -8.60 -1.61
CA GLY A 59 10.30 -8.88 -1.18
C GLY A 59 10.41 -9.06 0.32
N ASN A 60 9.89 -8.10 1.11
CA ASN A 60 9.91 -8.15 2.57
C ASN A 60 9.14 -9.38 3.10
N LEU A 61 7.94 -9.64 2.59
CA LEU A 61 7.15 -10.80 3.01
C LEU A 61 7.83 -12.12 2.65
N THR A 62 8.49 -12.18 1.48
CA THR A 62 9.24 -13.37 1.06
C THR A 62 10.42 -13.63 1.99
N GLU A 63 11.11 -12.57 2.41
CA GLU A 63 12.19 -12.64 3.40
C GLU A 63 11.67 -13.10 4.77
N GLU A 64 10.50 -12.64 5.20
CA GLU A 64 9.88 -13.06 6.48
C GLU A 64 9.30 -14.48 6.42
N ILE A 65 8.90 -14.98 5.26
CA ILE A 65 8.37 -16.33 5.11
C ILE A 65 9.46 -17.35 5.40
N GLN A 66 10.58 -17.34 4.65
CA GLN A 66 11.79 -18.19 4.73
C GLN A 66 11.68 -19.70 5.13
N GLN A 67 10.47 -20.25 5.28
CA GLN A 67 10.20 -21.62 5.70
C GLN A 67 9.21 -22.29 4.74
N HIS A 68 9.74 -23.17 3.90
CA HIS A 68 9.02 -23.95 2.88
C HIS A 68 7.89 -24.83 3.43
N SER A 69 7.98 -25.28 4.70
CA SER A 69 7.03 -26.25 5.27
C SER A 69 5.87 -25.60 6.05
N ASN A 70 6.08 -24.39 6.58
CA ASN A 70 5.05 -23.64 7.30
C ASN A 70 5.27 -22.13 7.12
N PRO A 71 4.93 -21.59 5.94
CA PRO A 71 5.29 -20.23 5.57
C PRO A 71 4.62 -19.16 6.45
N TYR A 72 3.43 -19.47 6.99
CA TYR A 72 2.67 -18.52 7.80
C TYR A 72 3.12 -18.47 9.26
N ALA A 73 3.74 -19.54 9.79
CA ALA A 73 4.19 -19.54 11.18
C ALA A 73 5.32 -18.52 11.41
N ASN A 74 6.32 -18.52 10.54
CA ASN A 74 7.44 -17.58 10.64
C ASN A 74 6.95 -16.14 10.41
N LEU A 75 6.13 -15.93 9.36
CA LEU A 75 5.53 -14.63 9.06
C LEU A 75 4.73 -14.08 10.26
N THR A 76 3.91 -14.91 10.90
CA THR A 76 3.13 -14.51 12.08
C THR A 76 4.03 -14.14 13.25
N GLN A 77 5.08 -14.91 13.50
CA GLN A 77 6.04 -14.63 14.56
C GLN A 77 6.81 -13.32 14.31
N CYS A 78 7.28 -13.09 13.08
CA CYS A 78 7.92 -11.85 12.65
C CYS A 78 6.97 -10.65 12.84
N ALA A 79 5.71 -10.77 12.42
CA ALA A 79 4.72 -9.71 12.58
C ALA A 79 4.49 -9.34 14.05
N VAL A 80 4.37 -10.33 14.95
CA VAL A 80 4.26 -10.09 16.39
C VAL A 80 5.51 -9.40 16.95
N TRP A 81 6.69 -9.85 16.53
CA TRP A 81 7.95 -9.28 16.96
C TRP A 81 8.11 -7.81 16.50
N HIS A 82 7.79 -7.51 15.23
CA HIS A 82 7.75 -6.14 14.71
C HIS A 82 6.78 -5.25 15.48
N ALA A 83 5.57 -5.74 15.78
CA ALA A 83 4.61 -5.00 16.58
C ALA A 83 5.15 -4.68 17.99
N GLN A 84 5.77 -5.64 18.66
CA GLN A 84 6.37 -5.44 19.99
C GLN A 84 7.51 -4.43 19.95
N VAL A 85 8.42 -4.52 18.97
CA VAL A 85 9.52 -3.57 18.80
C VAL A 85 8.97 -2.17 18.52
N ASN A 86 7.97 -2.04 17.64
CA ASN A 86 7.36 -0.75 17.32
C ASN A 86 6.69 -0.11 18.55
N VAL A 87 6.02 -0.92 19.38
CA VAL A 87 5.45 -0.45 20.65
C VAL A 87 6.55 0.05 21.59
N LEU A 88 7.64 -0.69 21.75
CA LEU A 88 8.76 -0.27 22.60
C LEU A 88 9.42 1.02 22.10
N LYS A 89 9.63 1.16 20.79
CA LYS A 89 10.14 2.38 20.16
C LYS A 89 9.20 3.57 20.37
N ALA A 90 7.88 3.36 20.29
CA ALA A 90 6.90 4.40 20.54
C ALA A 90 6.85 4.83 22.02
N MET A 91 6.98 3.89 22.95
CA MET A 91 6.99 4.16 24.40
C MET A 91 8.30 4.80 24.85
N ILE A 92 9.42 4.41 24.27
CA ILE A 92 10.77 4.89 24.63
C ILE A 92 11.52 5.27 23.34
N PRO A 93 11.30 6.50 22.83
CA PRO A 93 11.89 6.93 21.55
C PRO A 93 13.42 6.89 21.51
N LEU A 94 14.09 6.96 22.67
CA LEU A 94 15.56 6.82 22.77
C LEU A 94 16.08 5.45 22.30
N LEU A 95 15.24 4.41 22.33
CA LEU A 95 15.60 3.06 21.85
C LEU A 95 15.52 2.94 20.33
N ASP A 96 14.90 3.91 19.65
CA ASP A 96 14.82 3.87 18.20
C ASP A 96 16.12 4.47 17.60
N PRO A 97 16.96 3.64 16.94
CA PRO A 97 18.25 4.09 16.40
C PRO A 97 18.11 5.18 15.33
N ASP A 98 16.92 5.35 14.77
CA ASP A 98 16.60 6.36 13.77
C ASP A 98 15.96 7.63 14.34
N HIS A 99 15.67 7.68 15.65
CA HIS A 99 14.98 8.80 16.30
C HIS A 99 15.68 10.16 16.09
N ASN A 100 17.01 10.15 16.02
CA ASN A 100 17.83 11.35 15.84
C ASN A 100 18.41 11.49 14.43
N LYS A 101 18.07 10.60 13.49
CA LYS A 101 18.47 10.80 12.10
C LYS A 101 17.59 11.89 11.53
N LEU A 102 18.20 13.04 11.20
CA LEU A 102 17.59 14.05 10.33
C LEU A 102 17.08 13.31 9.10
N THR A 103 15.75 13.28 8.93
CA THR A 103 15.11 12.77 7.73
C THR A 103 15.58 13.65 6.57
N ASN A 104 16.61 13.21 5.85
CA ASN A 104 16.93 13.82 4.58
C ASN A 104 15.78 13.45 3.63
N PRO A 105 15.01 14.41 3.09
CA PRO A 105 13.98 14.09 2.12
C PRO A 105 14.70 13.51 0.89
N ARG A 106 14.54 12.21 0.69
CA ARG A 106 15.03 11.50 -0.48
C ARG A 106 13.98 11.53 -1.59
#